data_AF-A0A535K3D6-F1
#
_entry.id   AF-A0A535K3D6-F1
#
_cell.length_a   1.000
_cell.length_b   1.000
_cell.length_c   1.000
_cell.angle_alpha   90.00
_cell.angle_beta   90.00
_cell.angle_gamma   90.00
#
_symmetry.space_group_name_H-M   'P 1'
#
loop_
_entity.id
_entity.type
_entity.pdbx_description
1 polymer ?
#
loop_
_entity_poly.entity_id
_entity_poly.type
_entity_poly.pdbx_seq_one_letter_code
_entity_poly.pdbx_strand_id
1 'polypeptide(L)'
;MGDAPGLHAPEARLPRERRLTKRRILKEIAPLRFGEGHDCTFPAALAAATKTDYDWLMGSSAAAFTATIDETGWDPLAATPRDSDTLRRAARAAGVRLDPEPPPYDEEMRELILDRVMEAVDAQLPPLVFGLGGTPEYGLVVGFDQEGPTFFARTFFDKGDDPRRVGWDAFESEDRGGLVFLDKGAAPDRANAVREGIDAGLTAGDASDRALASWSGALREDARWSDAKHAGTAAFADHAMRAVLVDKRRAAARFLRGARGMFANAPGGDLLRAAESYGYAAESAAKGGVGEFDGGVAMRFLDVGHRRAWAKNLDAVRENDREAREALAAARRSMR
;
A
#
# COMPACT_ATOMS: atom_id res chain seq x y z
N MET A 1 -69.50 50.77 -13.88
CA MET A 1 -68.97 50.13 -12.67
C MET A 1 -68.72 48.67 -13.01
N GLY A 2 -67.53 48.08 -13.03
CA GLY A 2 -66.16 48.50 -12.76
C GLY A 2 -65.27 47.23 -12.86
N ASP A 3 -64.12 47.38 -13.54
CA ASP A 3 -62.82 46.66 -13.48
C ASP A 3 -62.66 45.12 -13.35
N ALA A 4 -61.78 44.57 -14.21
CA ALA A 4 -60.94 43.35 -14.02
C ALA A 4 -59.62 43.74 -13.28
N PRO A 5 -58.70 42.88 -12.73
CA PRO A 5 -58.18 41.58 -13.25
C PRO A 5 -57.60 40.58 -12.18
N GLY A 6 -56.92 39.49 -12.60
CA GLY A 6 -55.91 38.74 -11.80
C GLY A 6 -55.95 37.20 -11.95
N LEU A 7 -55.11 36.58 -12.79
CA LEU A 7 -53.82 35.94 -12.45
C LEU A 7 -53.89 34.74 -11.50
N HIS A 8 -53.88 33.51 -12.04
CA HIS A 8 -53.05 32.41 -11.53
C HIS A 8 -52.54 31.53 -12.69
N ALA A 9 -51.32 31.06 -12.50
CA ALA A 9 -50.29 30.82 -13.51
C ALA A 9 -50.22 29.36 -14.02
N PRO A 10 -49.44 29.10 -15.10
CA PRO A 10 -49.38 27.85 -15.84
C PRO A 10 -48.23 26.96 -15.35
N GLU A 11 -48.48 25.99 -14.48
CA GLU A 11 -47.44 25.02 -14.07
C GLU A 11 -48.00 23.61 -13.82
N ALA A 12 -48.52 22.96 -14.87
CA ALA A 12 -48.31 21.52 -15.01
C ALA A 12 -46.87 21.30 -15.52
N ARG A 13 -45.89 21.77 -14.72
CA ARG A 13 -44.49 21.41 -14.92
C ARG A 13 -44.37 19.95 -14.52
N LEU A 14 -44.33 19.09 -15.54
CA LEU A 14 -43.54 17.86 -15.48
C LEU A 14 -42.28 18.14 -14.66
N PRO A 15 -41.90 17.28 -13.70
CA PRO A 15 -40.66 17.47 -12.95
C PRO A 15 -39.54 17.66 -13.95
N ARG A 16 -39.04 18.91 -14.03
CA ARG A 16 -37.79 19.26 -14.71
C ARG A 16 -36.78 18.21 -14.28
N GLU A 17 -36.26 17.49 -15.28
CA GLU A 17 -34.94 16.89 -15.28
C GLU A 17 -34.50 16.40 -13.90
N ARG A 18 -34.63 15.10 -13.67
CA ARG A 18 -33.53 14.41 -12.99
C ARG A 18 -32.27 14.71 -13.82
N ARG A 19 -31.60 15.83 -13.54
CA ARG A 19 -30.17 15.95 -13.80
C ARG A 19 -29.58 14.78 -13.05
N LEU A 20 -29.30 13.71 -13.79
CA LEU A 20 -28.38 12.68 -13.36
C LEU A 20 -27.14 13.46 -12.95
N THR A 21 -26.93 13.60 -11.64
CA THR A 21 -25.70 14.19 -11.13
C THR A 21 -24.55 13.46 -11.82
N LYS A 22 -23.75 14.17 -12.63
CA LYS A 22 -22.57 13.63 -13.34
C LYS A 22 -21.41 13.35 -12.39
N ARG A 23 -21.75 13.01 -11.14
CA ARG A 23 -20.88 12.66 -10.04
C ARG A 23 -21.00 11.17 -9.82
N ARG A 24 -19.87 10.47 -9.83
CA ARG A 24 -19.80 9.04 -9.52
C ARG A 24 -18.70 8.79 -8.50
N ILE A 25 -19.02 7.96 -7.49
CA ILE A 25 -18.07 7.52 -6.46
C ILE A 25 -18.30 6.04 -6.20
N LEU A 26 -17.22 5.26 -6.19
CA LEU A 26 -17.18 3.87 -5.78
C LEU A 26 -17.29 3.76 -4.26
N LYS A 27 -18.50 3.47 -3.78
CA LYS A 27 -18.81 3.41 -2.34
C LYS A 27 -18.36 2.08 -1.70
N GLU A 28 -18.20 1.05 -2.52
CA GLU A 28 -17.75 -0.27 -2.12
C GLU A 28 -16.26 -0.32 -1.77
N ILE A 29 -15.47 0.68 -2.19
CA ILE A 29 -14.09 0.83 -1.77
C ILE A 29 -14.08 1.54 -0.42
N ALA A 30 -13.73 0.77 0.61
CA ALA A 30 -13.59 1.25 1.97
C ALA A 30 -12.44 2.27 2.11
N PRO A 31 -12.44 3.09 3.18
CA PRO A 31 -11.28 3.91 3.53
C PRO A 31 -9.99 3.09 3.59
N LEU A 32 -8.89 3.68 3.13
CA LEU A 32 -7.54 3.13 3.28
C LEU A 32 -6.96 3.73 4.58
N ARG A 33 -6.35 2.91 5.43
CA ARG A 33 -5.88 3.34 6.76
C ARG A 33 -4.51 2.78 7.07
N PHE A 34 -3.55 3.66 7.30
CA PHE A 34 -2.23 3.27 7.79
C PHE A 34 -2.31 2.84 9.27
N GLY A 35 -1.64 1.76 9.63
CA GLY A 35 -1.60 1.19 10.98
C GLY A 35 -2.74 0.20 11.30
N GLU A 36 -3.68 -0.02 10.37
CA GLU A 36 -4.80 -0.96 10.55
C GLU A 36 -4.56 -2.34 9.91
N GLY A 37 -3.34 -2.56 9.41
CA GLY A 37 -3.00 -3.70 8.56
C GLY A 37 -3.19 -3.37 7.09
N HIS A 38 -2.38 -3.97 6.22
CA HIS A 38 -2.21 -3.58 4.82
C HIS A 38 -1.43 -2.25 4.64
N ASP A 39 -0.34 -2.10 5.39
CA ASP A 39 0.48 -0.88 5.45
C ASP A 39 1.40 -0.71 4.23
N CYS A 40 1.57 -1.76 3.42
CA CYS A 40 2.14 -1.61 2.08
C CYS A 40 1.12 -0.98 1.14
N THR A 41 1.19 0.34 1.02
CA THR A 41 0.20 1.19 0.32
C THR A 41 -0.09 0.74 -1.11
N PHE A 42 0.93 0.40 -1.92
CA PHE A 42 0.71 -0.07 -3.29
C PHE A 42 -0.06 -1.40 -3.37
N PRO A 43 0.40 -2.53 -2.78
CA PRO A 43 -0.37 -3.77 -2.82
C PRO A 43 -1.77 -3.64 -2.19
N ALA A 44 -1.92 -2.79 -1.18
CA ALA A 44 -3.20 -2.54 -0.52
C ALA A 44 -4.18 -1.76 -1.41
N ALA A 45 -3.73 -0.67 -2.05
CA ALA A 45 -4.53 0.07 -3.03
C ALA A 45 -4.89 -0.81 -4.24
N LEU A 46 -3.93 -1.61 -4.72
CA LEU A 46 -4.17 -2.55 -5.82
C LEU A 46 -5.17 -3.66 -5.45
N ALA A 47 -5.07 -4.23 -4.25
CA ALA A 47 -6.03 -5.19 -3.71
C ALA A 47 -7.43 -4.59 -3.65
N ALA A 48 -7.56 -3.37 -3.14
CA ALA A 48 -8.84 -2.66 -3.07
C ALA A 48 -9.45 -2.37 -4.45
N ALA A 49 -8.64 -1.94 -5.42
CA ALA A 49 -9.08 -1.66 -6.79
C ALA A 49 -9.51 -2.93 -7.55
N THR A 50 -8.73 -4.01 -7.42
CA THR A 50 -8.93 -5.26 -8.19
C THR A 50 -9.78 -6.30 -7.48
N LYS A 51 -10.09 -6.06 -6.20
CA LYS A 51 -10.74 -7.03 -5.29
C LYS A 51 -9.92 -8.32 -5.12
N THR A 52 -8.61 -8.24 -5.35
CA THR A 52 -7.67 -9.35 -5.13
C THR A 52 -7.29 -9.44 -3.66
N ASP A 53 -7.03 -10.64 -3.18
CA ASP A 53 -6.53 -10.87 -1.81
C ASP A 53 -5.18 -10.16 -1.58
N TYR A 54 -5.07 -9.41 -0.49
CA TYR A 54 -3.88 -8.62 -0.18
C TYR A 54 -2.65 -9.49 0.07
N ASP A 55 -2.80 -10.53 0.90
CA ASP A 55 -1.70 -11.44 1.24
C ASP A 55 -1.19 -12.18 -0.02
N TRP A 56 -2.10 -12.50 -0.95
CA TRP A 56 -1.78 -13.02 -2.27
C TRP A 56 -0.88 -12.09 -3.08
N LEU A 57 -1.22 -10.80 -3.17
CA LEU A 57 -0.40 -9.82 -3.89
C LEU A 57 0.96 -9.62 -3.22
N MET A 58 0.97 -9.57 -1.89
CA MET A 58 2.17 -9.39 -1.08
C MET A 58 3.17 -10.55 -1.24
N GLY A 59 2.69 -11.79 -1.21
CA GLY A 59 3.53 -12.97 -1.39
C GLY A 59 3.97 -13.18 -2.85
N SER A 60 3.05 -13.06 -3.80
CA SER A 60 3.35 -13.30 -5.23
C SER A 60 4.31 -12.26 -5.82
N SER A 61 4.35 -11.06 -5.26
CA SER A 61 5.28 -10.00 -5.66
C SER A 61 6.65 -10.06 -4.96
N ALA A 62 6.77 -10.90 -3.94
CA ALA A 62 7.85 -10.93 -2.95
C ALA A 62 7.89 -9.77 -1.95
N ALA A 63 6.97 -8.80 -2.02
CA ALA A 63 6.94 -7.66 -1.10
C ALA A 63 6.87 -8.09 0.38
N ALA A 64 6.20 -9.20 0.68
CA ALA A 64 6.10 -9.77 2.03
C ALA A 64 7.43 -10.31 2.58
N PHE A 65 8.37 -10.69 1.70
CA PHE A 65 9.62 -11.37 2.06
C PHE A 65 10.81 -10.43 2.18
N THR A 66 10.67 -9.18 1.72
CA THR A 66 11.77 -8.21 1.67
C THR A 66 11.75 -7.22 2.82
N ALA A 67 12.90 -6.62 3.10
CA ALA A 67 13.04 -5.46 3.98
C ALA A 67 13.91 -4.40 3.28
N THR A 68 13.53 -3.14 3.44
CA THR A 68 14.21 -1.98 2.85
C THR A 68 14.19 -0.84 3.87
N ILE A 69 15.22 0.01 3.84
CA ILE A 69 15.34 1.19 4.69
C ILE A 69 16.01 2.31 3.90
N ASP A 70 15.66 3.55 4.22
CA ASP A 70 16.41 4.73 3.81
C ASP A 70 17.27 5.20 4.99
N GLU A 71 18.55 4.86 4.95
CA GLU A 71 19.50 5.22 6.00
C GLU A 71 19.80 6.72 6.05
N THR A 72 19.51 7.47 4.99
CA THR A 72 19.86 8.89 4.88
C THR A 72 18.69 9.75 5.32
N GLY A 73 17.54 9.60 4.66
CA GLY A 73 16.34 10.40 4.94
C GLY A 73 15.47 9.84 6.04
N TRP A 74 15.62 8.55 6.38
CA TRP A 74 14.76 7.85 7.34
C TRP A 74 13.28 8.00 6.95
N ASP A 75 12.97 7.81 5.67
CA ASP A 75 11.62 7.93 5.14
C ASP A 75 10.68 6.86 5.74
N PRO A 76 9.51 7.24 6.30
CA PRO A 76 8.55 6.33 6.94
C PRO A 76 8.09 5.17 6.04
N LEU A 77 7.99 5.42 4.74
CA LEU A 77 7.55 4.44 3.76
C LEU A 77 8.73 3.80 3.03
N ALA A 78 9.97 3.97 3.50
CA ALA A 78 11.13 3.30 2.88
C ALA A 78 11.02 1.77 2.93
N ALA A 79 10.26 1.27 3.90
CA ALA A 79 9.97 -0.15 4.07
C ALA A 79 8.93 -0.70 3.07
N THR A 80 8.22 0.13 2.30
CA THR A 80 7.25 -0.33 1.28
C THR A 80 7.95 -0.67 -0.04
N PRO A 81 7.40 -1.57 -0.88
CA PRO A 81 8.01 -1.89 -2.17
C PRO A 81 7.96 -0.67 -3.12
N ARG A 82 9.10 -0.34 -3.73
CA ARG A 82 9.25 0.78 -4.68
C ARG A 82 9.79 0.35 -6.04
N ASP A 83 10.40 -0.82 -6.13
CA ASP A 83 11.02 -1.29 -7.37
C ASP A 83 9.96 -1.74 -8.38
N SER A 84 10.17 -1.37 -9.64
CA SER A 84 9.19 -1.61 -10.71
C SER A 84 8.90 -3.10 -10.94
N ASP A 85 9.85 -3.98 -10.65
CA ASP A 85 9.67 -5.42 -10.81
C ASP A 85 8.68 -6.00 -9.79
N THR A 86 8.78 -5.57 -8.52
CA THR A 86 7.82 -5.94 -7.48
C THR A 86 6.43 -5.41 -7.78
N LEU A 87 6.33 -4.13 -8.19
CA LEU A 87 5.04 -3.54 -8.58
C LEU A 87 4.41 -4.30 -9.76
N ARG A 88 5.20 -4.65 -10.77
CA ARG A 88 4.75 -5.41 -11.95
C ARG A 88 4.31 -6.83 -11.61
N ARG A 89 5.02 -7.53 -10.72
CA ARG A 89 4.61 -8.87 -10.23
C ARG A 89 3.28 -8.82 -9.49
N ALA A 90 3.09 -7.82 -8.62
CA ALA A 90 1.82 -7.62 -7.91
C ALA A 90 0.67 -7.34 -8.90
N ALA A 91 0.86 -6.41 -9.85
CA ALA A 91 -0.14 -6.12 -10.89
C ALA A 91 -0.50 -7.36 -11.70
N ARG A 92 0.51 -8.11 -12.16
CA ARG A 92 0.32 -9.37 -12.89
C ARG A 92 -0.45 -10.40 -12.06
N ALA A 93 -0.14 -10.54 -10.77
CA ALA A 93 -0.85 -11.43 -9.85
C ALA A 93 -2.32 -11.03 -9.63
N ALA A 94 -2.64 -9.74 -9.77
CA ALA A 94 -4.01 -9.21 -9.75
C ALA A 94 -4.71 -9.30 -11.12
N GLY A 95 -4.03 -9.80 -12.17
CA GLY A 95 -4.58 -9.88 -13.52
C GLY A 95 -4.71 -8.52 -14.20
N VAL A 96 -3.84 -7.55 -13.88
CA VAL A 96 -3.80 -6.23 -14.52
C VAL A 96 -2.39 -5.86 -14.97
N ARG A 97 -2.30 -4.90 -15.88
CA ARG A 97 -1.07 -4.22 -16.28
C ARG A 97 -1.11 -2.78 -15.76
N LEU A 98 0.02 -2.30 -15.26
CA LEU A 98 0.19 -0.91 -14.86
C LEU A 98 0.44 -0.06 -16.09
N ASP A 99 -0.31 1.02 -16.24
CA ASP A 99 -0.12 2.04 -17.26
C ASP A 99 0.04 3.41 -16.58
N PRO A 100 1.27 3.77 -16.20
CA PRO A 100 1.54 5.03 -15.51
C PRO A 100 1.42 6.21 -16.48
N GLU A 101 0.66 7.22 -16.07
CA GLU A 101 0.51 8.50 -16.76
C GLU A 101 1.01 9.60 -15.80
N PRO A 102 2.25 10.09 -15.96
CA PRO A 102 2.80 11.09 -15.06
C PRO A 102 2.28 12.51 -15.37
N PRO A 103 1.93 13.32 -14.35
CA PRO A 103 1.69 14.75 -14.49
C PRO A 103 3.00 15.55 -14.65
N PRO A 104 2.97 16.84 -15.03
CA PRO A 104 1.79 17.69 -15.20
C PRO A 104 1.00 17.43 -16.48
N TYR A 105 -0.32 17.66 -16.41
CA TYR A 105 -1.22 17.58 -17.56
C TYR A 105 -1.59 18.98 -18.08
N ASP A 106 -1.37 19.21 -19.37
CA ASP A 106 -1.90 20.38 -20.08
C ASP A 106 -3.42 20.26 -20.31
N GLU A 107 -4.02 21.25 -20.97
CA GLU A 107 -5.48 21.30 -21.16
C GLU A 107 -6.03 20.11 -21.97
N GLU A 108 -5.34 19.71 -23.03
CA GLU A 108 -5.72 18.56 -23.86
C GLU A 108 -5.59 17.24 -23.08
N MET A 109 -4.47 17.06 -22.38
CA MET A 109 -4.25 15.87 -21.54
C MET A 109 -5.24 15.79 -20.38
N ARG A 110 -5.66 16.92 -19.80
CA ARG A 110 -6.67 16.93 -18.73
C ARG A 110 -8.01 16.35 -19.19
N GLU A 111 -8.44 16.64 -20.41
CA GLU A 111 -9.65 16.06 -20.97
C GLU A 111 -9.50 14.54 -21.14
N LEU A 112 -8.39 14.09 -21.73
CA LEU A 112 -8.10 12.65 -21.92
C LEU A 112 -7.99 11.88 -20.60
N ILE A 113 -7.31 12.46 -19.60
CA ILE A 113 -7.16 11.86 -18.27
C ILE A 113 -8.51 11.80 -17.56
N LEU A 114 -9.34 12.84 -17.65
CA LEU A 114 -10.67 12.84 -17.06
C LEU A 114 -11.53 11.74 -17.68
N ASP A 115 -11.57 11.62 -19.00
CA ASP A 115 -12.31 10.57 -19.69
C ASP A 115 -11.82 9.17 -19.27
N ARG A 116 -10.50 8.96 -19.21
CA ARG A 116 -9.93 7.68 -18.78
C ARG A 116 -10.24 7.35 -17.31
N VAL A 117 -10.24 8.34 -16.41
CA VAL A 117 -10.69 8.16 -15.02
C VAL A 117 -12.17 7.78 -14.97
N MET A 118 -13.01 8.44 -15.78
CA MET A 118 -14.43 8.13 -15.85
C MET A 118 -14.67 6.69 -16.31
N GLU A 119 -14.01 6.25 -17.38
CA GLU A 119 -14.08 4.87 -17.87
C GLU A 119 -13.63 3.86 -16.82
N ALA A 120 -12.51 4.12 -16.15
CA ALA A 120 -11.95 3.25 -15.12
C ALA A 120 -12.89 3.12 -13.89
N VAL A 121 -13.45 4.23 -13.41
CA VAL A 121 -14.44 4.26 -12.33
C VAL A 121 -15.73 3.55 -12.77
N ASP A 122 -16.17 3.78 -14.01
CA ASP A 122 -17.37 3.15 -14.56
C ASP A 122 -17.23 1.63 -14.64
N ALA A 123 -16.04 1.16 -15.02
CA ALA A 123 -15.65 -0.24 -15.08
C ALA A 123 -15.36 -0.89 -13.71
N GLN A 124 -15.51 -0.15 -12.60
CA GLN A 124 -15.22 -0.61 -11.23
C GLN A 124 -13.75 -1.03 -11.03
N LEU A 125 -12.84 -0.39 -11.77
CA LEU A 125 -11.40 -0.61 -11.70
C LEU A 125 -10.68 0.75 -11.64
N PRO A 126 -10.80 1.47 -10.51
CA PRO A 126 -10.27 2.82 -10.40
C PRO A 126 -8.75 2.86 -10.55
N PRO A 127 -8.19 3.97 -11.07
CA PRO A 127 -6.74 4.14 -11.14
C PRO A 127 -6.14 4.34 -9.75
N LEU A 128 -4.89 3.90 -9.60
CA LEU A 128 -4.06 4.25 -8.45
C LEU A 128 -3.59 5.70 -8.61
N VAL A 129 -3.29 6.35 -7.49
CA VAL A 129 -2.66 7.67 -7.47
C VAL A 129 -1.46 7.66 -6.54
N PHE A 130 -0.33 8.16 -7.02
CA PHE A 130 0.92 8.26 -6.28
C PHE A 130 1.10 9.65 -5.69
N GLY A 131 1.53 9.70 -4.43
CA GLY A 131 1.95 10.92 -3.73
C GLY A 131 0.83 11.83 -3.24
N LEU A 132 -0.44 11.46 -3.41
CA LEU A 132 -1.56 12.32 -3.02
C LEU A 132 -1.69 12.49 -1.50
N GLY A 133 -1.44 11.44 -0.73
CA GLY A 133 -1.33 11.47 0.74
C GLY A 133 0.05 11.87 1.25
N GLY A 134 1.02 12.09 0.36
CA GLY A 134 2.43 12.32 0.64
C GLY A 134 3.31 11.25 -0.02
N THR A 135 4.36 11.66 -0.72
CA THR A 135 5.28 10.74 -1.39
C THR A 135 6.00 9.84 -0.38
N PRO A 136 6.24 8.54 -0.68
CA PRO A 136 5.84 7.75 -1.84
C PRO A 136 4.60 6.86 -1.58
N GLU A 137 3.52 7.43 -1.07
CA GLU A 137 2.26 6.72 -0.85
C GLU A 137 1.49 6.44 -2.16
N TYR A 138 0.82 5.30 -2.23
CA TYR A 138 -0.20 5.00 -3.24
C TYR A 138 -1.59 5.02 -2.60
N GLY A 139 -2.51 5.74 -3.25
CA GLY A 139 -3.94 5.73 -2.96
C GLY A 139 -4.76 5.36 -4.19
N LEU A 140 -6.04 5.75 -4.19
CA LEU A 140 -6.98 5.51 -5.29
C LEU A 140 -7.73 6.77 -5.67
N VAL A 141 -8.04 6.94 -6.96
CA VAL A 141 -9.09 7.85 -7.43
C VAL A 141 -10.38 7.06 -7.61
N VAL A 142 -11.26 7.14 -6.62
CA VAL A 142 -12.50 6.35 -6.52
C VAL A 142 -13.72 7.04 -7.13
N GLY A 143 -13.56 8.22 -7.71
CA GLY A 143 -14.68 8.94 -8.30
C GLY A 143 -14.32 10.26 -8.94
N PHE A 144 -15.32 10.87 -9.58
CA PHE A 144 -15.21 12.15 -10.26
C PHE A 144 -16.51 12.97 -10.13
N ASP A 145 -16.41 14.27 -10.39
CA ASP A 145 -17.52 15.21 -10.60
C ASP A 145 -17.27 16.01 -11.88
N GLN A 146 -18.16 15.92 -12.88
CA GLN A 146 -18.01 16.65 -14.15
C GLN A 146 -18.51 18.10 -14.07
N GLU A 147 -19.30 18.48 -13.06
CA GLU A 147 -19.81 19.86 -12.97
C GLU A 147 -18.72 20.86 -12.54
N GLY A 148 -17.63 20.36 -11.96
CA GLY A 148 -16.36 21.06 -11.84
C GLY A 148 -15.28 20.00 -11.64
N PRO A 149 -14.23 19.92 -12.48
CA PRO A 149 -13.34 18.76 -12.57
C PRO A 149 -12.68 18.49 -11.22
N THR A 150 -13.32 17.60 -10.47
CA THR A 150 -12.98 17.23 -9.10
C THR A 150 -12.88 15.73 -9.05
N PHE A 151 -11.78 15.24 -8.52
CA PHE A 151 -11.56 13.83 -8.25
C PHE A 151 -11.89 13.54 -6.79
N PHE A 152 -12.46 12.36 -6.55
CA PHE A 152 -12.65 11.81 -5.22
C PHE A 152 -11.58 10.74 -5.02
N ALA A 153 -10.71 10.96 -4.05
CA ALA A 153 -9.60 10.05 -3.77
C ALA A 153 -9.70 9.44 -2.37
N ARG A 154 -9.01 8.30 -2.20
CA ARG A 154 -8.74 7.70 -0.89
C ARG A 154 -7.24 7.52 -0.73
N THR A 155 -6.71 8.01 0.38
CA THR A 155 -5.31 7.85 0.77
C THR A 155 -5.23 7.20 2.15
N PHE A 156 -4.08 6.61 2.47
CA PHE A 156 -3.86 5.93 3.76
C PHE A 156 -3.83 6.88 4.97
N PHE A 157 -3.70 8.19 4.70
CA PHE A 157 -3.57 9.24 5.71
C PHE A 157 -4.78 10.19 5.75
N ASP A 158 -5.89 9.80 5.12
CA ASP A 158 -7.16 10.53 5.25
C ASP A 158 -7.64 10.50 6.72
N LYS A 159 -8.18 11.62 7.21
CA LYS A 159 -8.65 11.75 8.61
C LYS A 159 -10.10 11.32 8.85
N GLY A 160 -10.83 10.98 7.80
CA GLY A 160 -12.25 10.64 7.86
C GLY A 160 -12.66 9.62 6.80
N ASP A 161 -13.91 9.17 6.85
CA ASP A 161 -14.41 8.09 5.98
C ASP A 161 -14.83 8.58 4.59
N ASP A 162 -15.12 9.88 4.46
CA ASP A 162 -15.44 10.51 3.19
C ASP A 162 -14.20 10.61 2.30
N PRO A 163 -14.29 10.24 1.01
CA PRO A 163 -13.22 10.46 0.05
C PRO A 163 -12.84 11.94 -0.01
N ARG A 164 -11.53 12.23 -0.01
CA ARG A 164 -11.04 13.59 -0.18
C ARG A 164 -11.39 14.11 -1.58
N ARG A 165 -11.71 15.40 -1.66
CA ARG A 165 -11.97 16.09 -2.93
C ARG A 165 -10.69 16.80 -3.35
N VAL A 166 -10.25 16.57 -4.59
CA VAL A 166 -9.05 17.21 -5.14
C VAL A 166 -9.30 17.72 -6.56
N GLY A 167 -8.72 18.86 -6.91
CA GLY A 167 -8.75 19.41 -8.26
C GLY A 167 -7.48 19.03 -9.04
N TRP A 168 -7.30 19.67 -10.20
CA TRP A 168 -6.09 19.49 -11.03
C TRP A 168 -4.80 19.94 -10.34
N ASP A 169 -4.88 20.80 -9.33
CA ASP A 169 -3.76 21.21 -8.46
C ASP A 169 -3.21 20.07 -7.60
N ALA A 170 -3.87 18.91 -7.56
CA ALA A 170 -3.30 17.71 -6.95
C ALA A 170 -2.35 16.92 -7.88
N PHE A 171 -2.30 17.27 -9.16
CA PHE A 171 -1.58 16.58 -10.23
C PHE A 171 -0.48 17.49 -10.79
N GLU A 172 0.42 17.92 -9.92
CA GLU A 172 1.43 18.96 -10.21
C GLU A 172 2.76 18.37 -10.72
N SER A 173 3.14 17.19 -10.25
CA SER A 173 4.44 16.58 -10.55
C SER A 173 4.40 15.05 -10.39
N GLU A 174 5.40 14.36 -10.94
CA GLU A 174 5.51 12.89 -10.82
C GLU A 174 5.45 12.40 -9.37
N ASP A 175 6.04 13.16 -8.44
CA ASP A 175 6.02 12.86 -7.00
C ASP A 175 4.70 13.20 -6.30
N ARG A 176 3.81 13.94 -6.97
CA ARG A 176 2.55 14.46 -6.43
C ARG A 176 1.44 14.40 -7.47
N GLY A 177 0.73 13.27 -7.47
CA GLY A 177 -0.44 13.02 -8.31
C GLY A 177 -0.19 12.13 -9.53
N GLY A 178 0.87 11.32 -9.55
CA GLY A 178 1.07 10.33 -10.61
C GLY A 178 -0.11 9.37 -10.72
N LEU A 179 -0.82 9.34 -11.85
CA LEU A 179 -1.89 8.38 -12.06
C LEU A 179 -1.32 7.08 -12.61
N VAL A 180 -1.83 5.94 -12.14
CA VAL A 180 -1.52 4.63 -12.71
C VAL A 180 -2.83 3.93 -13.03
N PHE A 181 -3.12 3.88 -14.33
CA PHE A 181 -4.28 3.16 -14.82
C PHE A 181 -4.02 1.64 -14.79
N LEU A 182 -5.10 0.89 -14.61
CA LEU A 182 -5.07 -0.56 -14.47
C LEU A 182 -5.75 -1.18 -15.68
N ASP A 183 -4.96 -1.63 -16.65
CA ASP A 183 -5.50 -2.31 -17.81
C ASP A 183 -5.74 -3.78 -17.48
N LYS A 184 -6.90 -4.33 -17.87
CA LYS A 184 -7.19 -5.75 -17.67
C LYS A 184 -6.17 -6.62 -18.42
N GLY A 185 -5.64 -7.61 -17.72
CA GLY A 185 -4.71 -8.61 -18.24
C GLY A 185 -5.11 -10.02 -17.84
N ALA A 186 -4.21 -10.97 -18.07
CA ALA A 186 -4.36 -12.35 -17.64
C ALA A 186 -3.51 -12.60 -16.39
N ALA A 187 -4.15 -13.04 -15.31
CA ALA A 187 -3.43 -13.52 -14.13
C ALA A 187 -2.68 -14.83 -14.48
N PRO A 188 -1.45 -15.02 -13.95
CA PRO A 188 -0.72 -16.27 -14.12
C PRO A 188 -1.40 -17.40 -13.35
N ASP A 189 -1.02 -18.65 -13.68
CA ASP A 189 -1.32 -19.78 -12.82
C ASP A 189 -0.83 -19.53 -11.38
N ARG A 190 -1.66 -19.91 -10.39
CA ARG A 190 -1.38 -19.62 -8.97
C ARG A 190 -0.11 -20.31 -8.49
N ALA A 191 0.12 -21.56 -8.86
CA ALA A 191 1.34 -22.25 -8.44
C ALA A 191 2.58 -21.59 -9.06
N ASN A 192 2.48 -21.13 -10.31
CA ASN A 192 3.56 -20.37 -10.94
C ASN A 192 3.81 -19.02 -10.24
N ALA A 193 2.77 -18.25 -9.91
CA ALA A 193 2.90 -16.99 -9.17
C ALA A 193 3.58 -17.18 -7.80
N VAL A 194 3.26 -18.27 -7.09
CA VAL A 194 3.92 -18.60 -5.82
C VAL A 194 5.40 -18.90 -6.04
N ARG A 195 5.76 -19.70 -7.05
CA ARG A 195 7.18 -20.00 -7.36
C ARG A 195 7.95 -18.71 -7.67
N GLU A 196 7.40 -17.85 -8.52
CA GLU A 196 8.03 -16.56 -8.87
C GLU A 196 8.21 -15.64 -7.66
N GLY A 197 7.19 -15.53 -6.79
CA GLY A 197 7.27 -14.74 -5.57
C GLY A 197 8.32 -15.27 -4.58
N ILE A 198 8.41 -16.60 -4.44
CA ILE A 198 9.45 -17.23 -3.62
C ILE A 198 10.84 -16.99 -4.21
N ASP A 199 11.01 -17.18 -5.52
CA ASP A 199 12.29 -16.97 -6.21
C ASP A 199 12.78 -15.53 -6.03
N ALA A 200 11.91 -14.54 -6.25
CA ALA A 200 12.24 -13.13 -6.04
C ALA A 200 12.55 -12.82 -4.57
N GLY A 201 11.82 -13.41 -3.61
CA GLY A 201 12.09 -13.25 -2.18
C GLY A 201 13.44 -13.83 -1.76
N LEU A 202 13.81 -14.99 -2.30
CA LEU A 202 15.12 -15.62 -2.07
C LEU A 202 16.25 -14.78 -2.67
N THR A 203 16.09 -14.27 -3.90
CA THR A 203 17.07 -13.37 -4.54
C THR A 203 17.32 -12.09 -3.73
N ALA A 204 16.28 -11.54 -3.11
CA ALA A 204 16.38 -10.32 -2.30
C ALA A 204 16.84 -10.54 -0.85
N GLY A 205 17.14 -11.79 -0.46
CA GLY A 205 17.44 -12.17 0.92
C GLY A 205 18.62 -11.40 1.53
N ASP A 206 19.76 -11.36 0.84
CA ASP A 206 20.97 -10.69 1.32
C ASP A 206 20.79 -9.18 1.46
N ALA A 207 20.06 -8.55 0.53
CA ALA A 207 19.75 -7.13 0.59
C ALA A 207 18.83 -6.82 1.79
N SER A 208 17.84 -7.67 2.04
CA SER A 208 16.94 -7.54 3.19
C SER A 208 17.67 -7.70 4.53
N ASP A 209 18.61 -8.64 4.60
CA ASP A 209 19.45 -8.82 5.80
C ASP A 209 20.33 -7.61 6.08
N ARG A 210 20.94 -7.02 5.04
CA ARG A 210 21.71 -5.78 5.18
C ARG A 210 20.84 -4.62 5.63
N ALA A 211 19.64 -4.47 5.07
CA ALA A 211 18.69 -3.42 5.48
C ALA A 211 18.32 -3.54 6.96
N LEU A 212 17.97 -4.75 7.42
CA LEU A 212 17.65 -5.01 8.84
C LEU A 212 18.86 -4.78 9.76
N ALA A 213 20.05 -5.24 9.35
CA ALA A 213 21.28 -5.03 10.11
C ALA A 213 21.63 -3.54 10.22
N SER A 214 21.44 -2.78 9.13
CA SER A 214 21.70 -1.35 9.11
C SER A 214 20.71 -0.56 9.97
N TRP A 215 19.41 -0.86 9.86
CA TRP A 215 18.39 -0.28 10.74
C TRP A 215 18.71 -0.53 12.22
N SER A 216 19.02 -1.78 12.55
CA SER A 216 19.45 -2.21 13.87
C SER A 216 20.72 -1.48 14.34
N GLY A 217 21.66 -1.21 13.43
CA GLY A 217 22.88 -0.43 13.69
C GLY A 217 22.57 1.04 14.01
N ALA A 218 21.79 1.69 13.16
CA ALA A 218 21.42 3.10 13.31
C ALA A 218 20.69 3.37 14.64
N LEU A 219 19.80 2.48 15.08
CA LEU A 219 19.12 2.60 16.38
C LEU A 219 20.07 2.56 17.58
N ARG A 220 21.25 1.94 17.45
CA ARG A 220 22.29 1.88 18.48
C ARG A 220 23.24 3.08 18.45
N GLU A 221 23.22 3.87 17.39
CA GLU A 221 24.09 5.03 17.22
C GLU A 221 23.54 6.23 18.01
N ASP A 222 23.88 6.32 19.30
CA ASP A 222 23.31 7.35 20.19
C ASP A 222 23.55 8.79 19.70
N ALA A 223 24.70 9.04 19.05
CA ALA A 223 25.03 10.34 18.47
C ALA A 223 24.06 10.77 17.35
N ARG A 224 23.47 9.81 16.62
CA ARG A 224 22.49 10.08 15.57
C ARG A 224 21.19 10.68 16.11
N TRP A 225 20.86 10.37 17.37
CA TRP A 225 19.58 10.72 18.00
C TRP A 225 19.70 11.83 19.04
N SER A 226 20.86 12.50 19.14
CA SER A 226 21.08 13.54 20.14
C SER A 226 20.33 14.85 19.85
N ASP A 227 19.97 15.11 18.59
CA ASP A 227 19.07 16.23 18.24
C ASP A 227 17.60 15.81 18.43
N ALA A 228 16.94 16.42 19.41
CA ALA A 228 15.55 16.14 19.75
C ALA A 228 14.58 16.42 18.59
N LYS A 229 14.85 17.42 17.73
CA LYS A 229 13.98 17.74 16.60
C LYS A 229 14.05 16.65 15.52
N HIS A 230 15.27 16.27 15.14
CA HIS A 230 15.50 15.15 14.24
C HIS A 230 14.92 13.85 14.80
N ALA A 231 15.18 13.55 16.07
CA ALA A 231 14.73 12.32 16.71
C ALA A 231 13.21 12.20 16.81
N GLY A 232 12.48 13.30 17.01
CA GLY A 232 11.01 13.30 16.99
C GLY A 232 10.42 12.92 15.62
N THR A 233 11.01 13.42 14.53
CA THR A 233 10.58 13.06 13.16
C THR A 233 10.96 11.62 12.83
N ALA A 234 12.17 11.20 13.22
CA ALA A 234 12.64 9.84 13.04
C ALA A 234 11.82 8.81 13.85
N ALA A 235 11.26 9.20 14.99
CA ALA A 235 10.39 8.33 15.79
C ALA A 235 9.12 7.91 15.04
N PHE A 236 8.50 8.85 14.31
CA PHE A 236 7.34 8.53 13.47
C PHE A 236 7.74 7.59 12.33
N ALA A 237 8.84 7.87 11.66
CA ALA A 237 9.30 7.05 10.55
C ALA A 237 9.74 5.65 10.98
N ASP A 238 10.45 5.52 12.10
CA ASP A 238 10.77 4.20 12.68
C ASP A 238 9.49 3.42 13.02
N HIS A 239 8.51 4.08 13.63
CA HIS A 239 7.23 3.47 13.92
C HIS A 239 6.49 3.01 12.66
N ALA A 240 6.44 3.83 11.62
CA ALA A 240 5.81 3.52 10.34
C ALA A 240 6.51 2.35 9.63
N MET A 241 7.85 2.39 9.51
CA MET A 241 8.62 1.29 8.95
C MET A 241 8.40 -0.01 9.73
N ARG A 242 8.24 0.08 11.05
CA ARG A 242 7.98 -1.07 11.93
C ARG A 242 6.59 -1.65 11.72
N ALA A 243 5.57 -0.81 11.57
CA ALA A 243 4.22 -1.25 11.20
C ALA A 243 4.24 -2.01 9.86
N VAL A 244 4.89 -1.44 8.84
CA VAL A 244 5.09 -2.07 7.52
C VAL A 244 5.83 -3.40 7.62
N LEU A 245 6.90 -3.48 8.43
CA LEU A 245 7.64 -4.73 8.63
C LEU A 245 6.76 -5.81 9.29
N VAL A 246 6.00 -5.46 10.32
CA VAL A 246 5.06 -6.39 10.98
C VAL A 246 4.01 -6.88 9.97
N ASP A 247 3.41 -5.98 9.21
CA ASP A 247 2.42 -6.27 8.19
C ASP A 247 2.97 -7.21 7.10
N LYS A 248 4.14 -6.88 6.52
CA LYS A 248 4.85 -7.72 5.55
C LYS A 248 5.04 -9.15 6.04
N ARG A 249 5.53 -9.33 7.28
CA ARG A 249 5.82 -10.65 7.83
C ARG A 249 4.55 -11.43 8.20
N ARG A 250 3.49 -10.76 8.63
CA ARG A 250 2.15 -11.38 8.79
C ARG A 250 1.59 -11.83 7.44
N ALA A 251 1.68 -10.99 6.41
CA ALA A 251 1.25 -11.31 5.06
C ALA A 251 2.04 -12.50 4.50
N ALA A 252 3.35 -12.54 4.69
CA ALA A 252 4.21 -13.69 4.32
C ALA A 252 3.69 -14.99 4.96
N ALA A 253 3.46 -14.97 6.27
CA ALA A 253 2.99 -16.14 7.00
C ALA A 253 1.60 -16.61 6.53
N ARG A 254 0.66 -15.70 6.26
CA ARG A 254 -0.69 -16.04 5.76
C ARG A 254 -0.65 -16.56 4.32
N PHE A 255 0.10 -15.89 3.46
CA PHE A 255 0.31 -16.30 2.07
C PHE A 255 0.85 -17.72 1.97
N LEU A 256 1.93 -18.03 2.70
CA LEU A 256 2.57 -19.35 2.64
C LEU A 256 1.67 -20.46 3.20
N ARG A 257 0.90 -20.19 4.27
CA ARG A 257 -0.13 -21.12 4.77
C ARG A 257 -1.22 -21.37 3.74
N GLY A 258 -1.65 -20.35 3.01
CA GLY A 258 -2.63 -20.48 1.92
C GLY A 258 -2.08 -21.23 0.71
N ALA A 259 -0.80 -21.02 0.38
CA ALA A 259 -0.13 -21.64 -0.76
C ALA A 259 0.24 -23.11 -0.54
N ARG A 260 0.37 -23.58 0.71
CA ARG A 260 0.82 -24.95 1.02
C ARG A 260 0.03 -26.04 0.29
N GLY A 261 -1.28 -25.84 0.12
CA GLY A 261 -2.18 -26.81 -0.50
C GLY A 261 -2.04 -26.92 -2.02
N MET A 262 -1.25 -26.04 -2.64
CA MET A 262 -1.00 -26.03 -4.08
C MET A 262 0.12 -27.00 -4.49
N PHE A 263 0.87 -27.54 -3.53
CA PHE A 263 2.04 -28.38 -3.79
C PHE A 263 1.96 -29.72 -3.06
N ALA A 264 2.81 -30.66 -3.46
CA ALA A 264 2.95 -31.94 -2.77
C ALA A 264 3.34 -31.76 -1.29
N ASN A 265 3.11 -32.80 -0.48
CA ASN A 265 3.28 -32.76 0.98
C ASN A 265 4.64 -32.23 1.45
N ALA A 266 5.74 -32.59 0.79
CA ALA A 266 7.08 -32.14 1.18
C ALA A 266 7.27 -30.61 1.00
N PRO A 267 7.09 -30.02 -0.19
CA PRO A 267 7.08 -28.56 -0.34
C PRO A 267 6.06 -27.87 0.57
N GLY A 268 4.87 -28.45 0.75
CA GLY A 268 3.84 -27.91 1.63
C GLY A 268 4.29 -27.82 3.09
N GLY A 269 5.04 -28.81 3.58
CA GLY A 269 5.61 -28.81 4.92
C GLY A 269 6.67 -27.73 5.12
N ASP A 270 7.58 -27.54 4.15
CA ASP A 270 8.59 -26.48 4.21
C ASP A 270 7.97 -25.07 4.10
N LEU A 271 6.89 -24.91 3.31
CA LEU A 271 6.12 -23.65 3.27
C LEU A 271 5.50 -23.31 4.63
N LEU A 272 5.02 -24.32 5.37
CA LEU A 272 4.49 -24.12 6.72
C LEU A 272 5.59 -23.70 7.70
N ARG A 273 6.75 -24.35 7.64
CA ARG A 273 7.91 -23.97 8.46
C ARG A 273 8.34 -22.53 8.17
N ALA A 274 8.42 -22.14 6.90
CA ALA A 274 8.71 -20.76 6.52
C ALA A 274 7.65 -19.78 7.06
N ALA A 275 6.37 -20.16 7.01
CA ALA A 275 5.27 -19.35 7.53
C ALA A 275 5.34 -19.15 9.05
N GLU A 276 5.77 -20.16 9.79
CA GLU A 276 5.99 -20.09 11.24
C GLU A 276 7.14 -19.14 11.57
N SER A 277 8.30 -19.28 10.91
CA SER A 277 9.45 -18.39 11.09
C SER A 277 9.09 -16.92 10.77
N TYR A 278 8.37 -16.65 9.67
CA TYR A 278 7.87 -15.28 9.41
C TYR A 278 6.84 -14.79 10.44
N GLY A 279 6.04 -15.70 11.02
CA GLY A 279 5.18 -15.39 12.16
C GLY A 279 5.98 -14.91 13.37
N TYR A 280 7.06 -15.61 13.73
CA TYR A 280 7.96 -15.21 14.82
C TYR A 280 8.73 -13.92 14.52
N ALA A 281 9.08 -13.68 13.26
CA ALA A 281 9.63 -12.40 12.80
C ALA A 281 8.61 -11.27 13.05
N ALA A 282 7.34 -11.44 12.65
CA ALA A 282 6.30 -10.45 12.90
C ALA A 282 6.06 -10.18 14.39
N GLU A 283 6.05 -11.22 15.23
CA GLU A 283 5.92 -11.09 16.68
C GLU A 283 7.10 -10.34 17.29
N SER A 284 8.32 -10.66 16.84
CA SER A 284 9.54 -9.96 17.27
C SER A 284 9.50 -8.49 16.87
N ALA A 285 9.09 -8.19 15.63
CA ALA A 285 8.89 -6.82 15.17
C ALA A 285 7.79 -6.08 15.96
N ALA A 286 6.73 -6.77 16.39
CA ALA A 286 5.63 -6.18 17.16
C ALA A 286 5.93 -5.95 18.65
N LYS A 287 7.03 -6.47 19.19
CA LYS A 287 7.44 -6.26 20.60
C LYS A 287 7.68 -4.78 20.90
N GLY A 288 6.96 -4.25 21.88
CA GLY A 288 6.96 -2.82 22.22
C GLY A 288 5.77 -2.03 21.64
N GLY A 289 4.85 -2.71 20.93
CA GLY A 289 3.59 -2.16 20.42
C GLY A 289 3.71 -1.49 19.06
N VAL A 290 2.77 -1.79 18.17
CA VAL A 290 2.58 -1.17 16.84
C VAL A 290 1.15 -0.63 16.71
N GLY A 291 0.60 -0.12 17.83
CA GLY A 291 -0.69 0.58 17.82
C GLY A 291 -0.56 2.00 17.27
N GLU A 292 -1.58 2.84 17.49
CA GLU A 292 -1.57 4.23 17.05
C GLU A 292 -0.31 4.99 17.48
N PHE A 293 0.24 5.81 16.58
CA PHE A 293 1.35 6.69 16.91
C PHE A 293 0.87 7.86 17.76
N ASP A 294 1.37 7.96 18.98
CA ASP A 294 1.08 9.06 19.90
C ASP A 294 2.36 9.70 20.46
N GLY A 295 2.20 10.75 21.26
CA GLY A 295 3.33 11.42 21.93
C GLY A 295 4.11 10.48 22.86
N GLY A 296 3.48 9.44 23.41
CA GLY A 296 4.15 8.43 24.22
C GLY A 296 5.08 7.55 23.39
N VAL A 297 4.67 7.15 22.18
CA VAL A 297 5.54 6.44 21.21
C VAL A 297 6.76 7.31 20.87
N ALA A 298 6.54 8.58 20.55
CA ALA A 298 7.63 9.52 20.25
C ALA A 298 8.62 9.65 21.41
N MET A 299 8.13 9.81 22.64
CA MET A 299 8.98 9.93 23.83
C MET A 299 9.74 8.64 24.14
N ARG A 300 9.15 7.46 23.92
CA ARG A 300 9.86 6.18 24.07
C ARG A 300 11.01 6.05 23.08
N PHE A 301 10.89 6.57 21.86
CA PHE A 301 12.00 6.54 20.90
C PHE A 301 13.22 7.35 21.37
N LEU A 302 13.02 8.43 22.13
CA LEU A 302 14.12 9.22 22.70
C LEU A 302 14.87 8.47 23.81
N ASP A 303 14.25 7.45 24.42
CA ASP A 303 14.92 6.60 25.40
C ASP A 303 15.92 5.64 24.72
N VAL A 304 17.19 5.73 25.13
CA VAL A 304 18.29 4.88 24.64
C VAL A 304 17.99 3.40 24.89
N GLY A 305 17.42 3.07 26.05
CA GLY A 305 17.08 1.70 26.41
C GLY A 305 16.05 1.10 25.44
N HIS A 306 15.02 1.88 25.10
CA HIS A 306 14.00 1.51 24.14
C HIS A 306 14.57 1.29 22.74
N ARG A 307 15.40 2.21 22.22
CA ARG A 307 16.03 2.04 20.90
C ARG A 307 16.91 0.79 20.84
N ARG A 308 17.69 0.51 21.89
CA ARG A 308 18.53 -0.70 21.97
C ARG A 308 17.69 -1.97 22.07
N ALA A 309 16.57 -1.93 22.79
CA ALA A 309 15.61 -3.03 22.84
C ALA A 309 14.98 -3.26 21.45
N TRP A 310 14.66 -2.19 20.73
CA TRP A 310 14.12 -2.27 19.38
C TRP A 310 15.15 -2.86 18.40
N ALA A 311 16.40 -2.40 18.45
CA ALA A 311 17.49 -2.96 17.66
C ALA A 311 17.69 -4.47 17.92
N LYS A 312 17.60 -4.91 19.19
CA LYS A 312 17.63 -6.34 19.53
C LYS A 312 16.47 -7.12 18.90
N ASN A 313 15.28 -6.53 18.83
CA ASN A 313 14.13 -7.16 18.19
C ASN A 313 14.34 -7.26 16.66
N LEU A 314 14.94 -6.27 16.01
CA LEU A 314 15.31 -6.33 14.60
C LEU A 314 16.34 -7.44 14.31
N ASP A 315 17.30 -7.66 15.21
CA ASP A 315 18.22 -8.80 15.07
C ASP A 315 17.46 -10.13 15.13
N ALA A 316 16.49 -10.25 16.04
CA ALA A 316 15.63 -11.43 16.11
C ALA A 316 14.76 -11.59 14.85
N VAL A 317 14.23 -10.50 14.28
CA VAL A 317 13.54 -10.52 12.98
C VAL A 317 14.46 -11.09 11.91
N ARG A 318 15.70 -10.60 11.84
CA ARG A 318 16.67 -11.02 10.83
C ARG A 318 16.99 -12.52 10.92
N GLU A 319 17.19 -13.06 12.13
CA GLU A 319 17.45 -14.50 12.28
C GLU A 319 16.22 -15.35 11.90
N ASN A 320 15.02 -14.95 12.32
CA ASN A 320 13.79 -15.63 11.89
C ASN A 320 13.57 -15.56 10.37
N ASP A 321 13.88 -14.43 9.75
CA ASP A 321 13.80 -14.27 8.29
C ASP A 321 14.82 -15.18 7.56
N ARG A 322 16.01 -15.41 8.13
CA ARG A 322 16.98 -16.38 7.60
C ARG A 322 16.44 -17.79 7.63
N GLU A 323 15.93 -18.22 8.78
CA GLU A 323 15.31 -19.54 8.93
C GLU A 323 14.14 -19.72 7.95
N ALA A 324 13.31 -18.68 7.79
CA ALA A 324 12.22 -18.69 6.82
C ALA A 324 12.73 -18.86 5.38
N ARG A 325 13.80 -18.15 4.99
CA ARG A 325 14.40 -18.28 3.65
C ARG A 325 15.06 -19.63 3.42
N GLU A 326 15.69 -20.23 4.43
CA GLU A 326 16.20 -21.60 4.34
C GLU A 326 15.07 -22.60 4.07
N ALA A 327 13.93 -22.44 4.74
CA ALA A 327 12.74 -23.23 4.52
C ALA A 327 12.12 -22.98 3.13
N LEU A 328 12.02 -21.72 2.68
CA LEU A 328 11.58 -21.39 1.33
C LEU A 328 12.48 -22.01 0.26
N ALA A 329 13.80 -21.98 0.44
CA ALA A 329 14.74 -22.60 -0.48
C ALA A 329 14.57 -24.13 -0.55
N ALA A 330 14.29 -24.78 0.58
CA ALA A 330 13.97 -26.21 0.64
C ALA A 330 12.65 -26.55 -0.07
N ALA A 331 11.59 -25.76 0.21
CA ALA A 331 10.32 -25.88 -0.48
C ALA A 331 10.50 -25.73 -2.00
N ARG A 332 11.19 -24.67 -2.42
CA ARG A 332 11.37 -24.32 -3.83
C ARG A 332 12.12 -25.38 -4.64
N ARG A 333 13.16 -26.00 -4.07
CA ARG A 333 13.87 -27.14 -4.69
C ARG A 333 12.98 -28.35 -4.92
N SER A 334 11.94 -28.50 -4.10
CA SER A 334 11.00 -29.63 -4.16
C SER A 334 9.76 -29.34 -5.01
N MET A 335 9.52 -28.07 -5.38
CA MET A 335 8.46 -27.66 -6.31
C MET A 335 8.89 -27.99 -7.74
N ARG A 336 8.33 -29.06 -8.31
CA ARG A 336 8.37 -29.32 -9.76
C ARG A 336 7.50 -28.31 -10.49
#